data_AF-A0A2S8GGZ3-F1
#
_entry.id   AF-A0A2S8GGZ3-F1
#
_cell.length_a   1.000
_cell.length_b   1.000
_cell.length_c   1.000
_cell.angle_alpha   90.00
_cell.angle_beta   90.00
_cell.angle_gamma   90.00
#
_symmetry.space_group_name_H-M   'P 1'
#
loop_
_entity.id
_entity.type
_entity.pdbx_description
1 polymer ?
#
loop_
_entity_poly.entity_id
_entity_poly.type
_entity_poly.pdbx_seq_one_letter_code
_entity_poly.pdbx_strand_id
1 'polypeptide(L)'
;MSEPTRLVRDDEFEEMGAAYQCLQIEILDAALQEQGIADQTVRRNVCESFLRSLGILHDQGWLKPDPDAEPVYPLLCFSRRFLNMDTPIEELGEVFAPSESFSFAEYASGNVYHVFEEDPDDKVETGVVEEEE
;
A
#
# COMPACT_ATOMS: atom_id res chain seq x y z
N MET A 1 -5.78 -11.42 27.70
CA MET A 1 -6.13 -12.44 26.68
C MET A 1 -5.92 -11.76 25.35
N SER A 2 -5.23 -12.39 24.40
CA SER A 2 -5.07 -11.87 23.04
C SER A 2 -6.46 -11.74 22.41
N GLU A 3 -6.73 -10.60 21.75
CA GLU A 3 -7.96 -10.44 21.00
C GLU A 3 -7.87 -11.28 19.72
N PRO A 4 -8.93 -12.03 19.36
CA PRO A 4 -8.93 -12.82 18.15
C PRO A 4 -8.88 -11.91 16.93
N THR A 5 -8.20 -12.37 15.88
CA THR A 5 -8.08 -11.61 14.64
C THR A 5 -9.42 -11.44 13.95
N ARG A 6 -9.75 -10.19 13.61
CA ARG A 6 -11.00 -9.82 12.95
C ARG A 6 -10.70 -8.88 11.78
N LEU A 7 -11.27 -9.19 10.63
CA LEU A 7 -11.26 -8.28 9.49
C LEU A 7 -12.27 -7.15 9.70
N VAL A 8 -11.81 -5.91 9.51
CA VAL A 8 -12.62 -4.69 9.51
C VAL A 8 -12.65 -4.16 8.08
N ARG A 9 -13.83 -3.83 7.57
CA ARG A 9 -14.07 -3.40 6.18
C ARG A 9 -14.97 -2.18 6.16
N ASP A 10 -14.42 -1.05 6.58
CA ASP A 10 -15.09 0.25 6.64
C ASP A 10 -14.23 1.35 6.02
N ASP A 11 -14.75 2.57 6.06
CA ASP A 11 -14.16 3.73 5.38
C ASP A 11 -12.81 4.15 6.01
N GLU A 12 -12.46 3.70 7.22
CA GLU A 12 -11.13 3.93 7.81
C GLU A 12 -10.02 3.36 6.91
N PHE A 13 -10.32 2.29 6.16
CA PHE A 13 -9.39 1.73 5.19
C PHE A 13 -9.00 2.73 4.09
N GLU A 14 -9.91 3.60 3.66
CA GLU A 14 -9.67 4.47 2.51
C GLU A 14 -8.52 5.45 2.77
N GLU A 15 -8.45 6.03 3.98
CA GLU A 15 -7.37 6.92 4.40
C GLU A 15 -6.02 6.17 4.45
N MET A 16 -6.00 4.95 5.03
CA MET A 16 -4.79 4.12 5.09
C MET A 16 -4.31 3.70 3.69
N GLY A 17 -5.25 3.31 2.82
CA GLY A 17 -4.97 2.92 1.44
C GLY A 17 -4.39 4.08 0.62
N ALA A 18 -4.97 5.28 0.75
CA ALA A 18 -4.46 6.48 0.09
C ALA A 18 -3.05 6.86 0.60
N ALA A 19 -2.86 6.92 1.92
CA ALA A 19 -1.55 7.20 2.51
C ALA A 19 -0.48 6.19 2.07
N TYR A 20 -0.83 4.90 2.02
CA TYR A 20 0.07 3.87 1.52
C TYR A 20 0.45 4.07 0.04
N GLN A 21 -0.50 4.47 -0.82
CA GLN A 21 -0.17 4.80 -2.22
C GLN A 21 0.78 5.99 -2.32
N CYS A 22 0.55 7.05 -1.55
CA CYS A 22 1.45 8.20 -1.50
C CYS A 22 2.87 7.78 -1.12
N LEU A 23 3.02 6.94 -0.09
CA LEU A 23 4.31 6.40 0.32
C LEU A 23 4.98 5.56 -0.78
N GLN A 24 4.22 4.72 -1.49
CA GLN A 24 4.75 3.96 -2.64
C GLN A 24 5.27 4.88 -3.75
N ILE A 25 4.57 5.98 -4.01
CA ILE A 25 4.97 6.98 -5.02
C ILE A 25 6.26 7.68 -4.58
N GLU A 26 6.36 8.13 -3.32
CA GLU A 26 7.55 8.77 -2.78
C GLU A 26 8.78 7.86 -2.82
N ILE A 27 8.63 6.59 -2.39
CA ILE A 27 9.71 5.59 -2.42
C ILE A 27 10.17 5.35 -3.86
N LEU A 28 9.23 5.19 -4.80
CA LEU A 28 9.57 4.98 -6.20
C LEU A 28 10.22 6.22 -6.81
N ASP A 29 9.70 7.42 -6.56
CA ASP A 29 10.28 8.67 -7.06
C ASP A 29 11.72 8.85 -6.56
N ALA A 30 11.96 8.65 -5.26
CA ALA A 30 13.30 8.70 -4.66
C ALA A 30 14.24 7.69 -5.33
N ALA A 31 13.82 6.44 -5.50
CA ALA A 31 14.62 5.42 -6.18
C ALA A 31 14.95 5.79 -7.64
N LEU A 32 13.99 6.38 -8.37
CA LEU A 32 14.24 6.85 -9.75
C LEU A 32 15.23 8.02 -9.78
N GLN A 33 15.17 8.94 -8.81
CA GLN A 33 16.14 10.02 -8.67
C GLN A 33 17.55 9.49 -8.38
N GLU A 34 17.69 8.51 -7.49
CA GLU A 34 18.96 7.85 -7.17
C GLU A 34 19.59 7.16 -8.39
N GLN A 35 18.77 6.65 -9.31
CA GLN A 35 19.23 6.08 -10.58
C GLN A 35 19.48 7.13 -11.68
N GLY A 36 19.40 8.43 -11.36
CA GLY A 36 19.74 9.53 -12.25
C GLY A 36 18.61 10.00 -13.17
N ILE A 37 17.36 9.61 -12.93
CA ILE A 37 16.20 10.08 -13.70
C ILE A 37 15.78 11.45 -13.16
N ALA A 38 16.46 12.50 -13.61
CA ALA A 38 16.27 13.86 -13.10
C ALA A 38 14.96 14.54 -13.57
N ASP A 39 14.37 14.10 -14.67
CA ASP A 39 13.15 14.69 -15.22
C ASP A 39 11.91 14.28 -14.39
N GLN A 40 11.30 15.27 -13.72
CA GLN A 40 10.11 15.07 -12.88
C GLN A 40 8.90 14.56 -13.68
N THR A 41 8.71 15.02 -14.93
CA THR A 41 7.61 14.55 -15.78
C THR A 41 7.78 13.07 -16.10
N VAL A 42 9.02 12.65 -16.38
CA VAL A 42 9.33 11.22 -16.59
C VAL A 42 9.04 10.41 -15.34
N ARG A 43 9.53 10.85 -14.17
CA ARG A 43 9.30 10.12 -12.90
C ARG A 43 7.81 10.03 -12.56
N ARG A 44 7.07 11.15 -12.67
CA ARG A 44 5.61 11.19 -12.48
C ARG A 44 4.89 10.16 -13.35
N ASN A 45 5.21 10.11 -14.65
CA ASN A 45 4.60 9.15 -15.58
C ASN A 45 4.93 7.70 -15.20
N VAL A 46 6.14 7.42 -14.72
CA VAL A 46 6.52 6.09 -14.24
C VAL A 46 5.72 5.74 -12.99
N CYS A 47 5.62 6.64 -12.01
CA CYS A 47 4.84 6.43 -10.79
C CYS A 47 3.36 6.19 -11.10
N GLU A 48 2.75 7.00 -11.97
CA GLU A 48 1.36 6.83 -12.40
C GLU A 48 1.13 5.49 -13.09
N SER A 49 1.98 5.13 -14.05
CA SER A 49 1.86 3.85 -14.73
C SER A 49 2.02 2.67 -13.77
N PHE A 50 2.96 2.77 -12.82
CA PHE A 50 3.21 1.74 -11.82
C PHE A 50 2.01 1.56 -10.88
N LEU A 51 1.54 2.64 -10.25
CA LEU A 51 0.40 2.59 -9.32
C LEU A 51 -0.88 2.12 -10.00
N ARG A 52 -1.14 2.55 -11.23
CA ARG A 52 -2.31 2.07 -12.00
C ARG A 52 -2.22 0.57 -12.28
N SER A 53 -1.06 0.06 -12.69
CA SER A 53 -0.87 -1.38 -12.91
C SER A 53 -1.00 -2.17 -11.61
N LEU A 54 -0.46 -1.66 -10.51
CA LEU A 54 -0.59 -2.27 -9.19
C LEU A 54 -2.05 -2.28 -8.70
N GLY A 55 -2.79 -1.19 -8.93
CA GLY A 55 -4.20 -1.12 -8.61
C GLY A 55 -5.06 -2.09 -9.40
N ILE A 56 -4.79 -2.25 -10.70
CA ILE A 56 -5.45 -3.28 -11.51
C ILE A 56 -5.19 -4.69 -10.95
N LEU A 57 -3.96 -4.96 -10.46
CA LEU A 57 -3.64 -6.24 -9.84
C LEU A 57 -4.45 -6.47 -8.55
N HIS A 58 -4.60 -5.45 -7.69
CA HIS A 58 -5.36 -5.55 -6.45
C HIS A 58 -6.87 -5.62 -6.66
N ASP A 59 -7.42 -4.85 -7.60
CA ASP A 59 -8.87 -4.73 -7.79
C ASP A 59 -9.46 -5.92 -8.55
N GLN A 60 -8.71 -6.47 -9.51
CA GLN A 60 -9.24 -7.46 -10.46
C GLN A 60 -8.22 -8.53 -10.88
N GLY A 61 -7.00 -8.46 -10.37
CA GLY A 61 -5.92 -9.37 -10.76
C GLY A 61 -5.87 -10.63 -9.92
N TRP A 62 -5.06 -11.56 -10.41
CA TRP A 62 -4.65 -12.75 -9.68
C TRP A 62 -3.20 -13.04 -10.02
N LEU A 63 -2.52 -13.77 -9.14
CA LEU A 63 -1.19 -14.28 -9.40
C LEU A 63 -1.15 -15.79 -9.18
N LYS A 64 -0.22 -16.44 -9.87
CA LYS A 64 0.12 -17.85 -9.71
C LYS A 64 1.61 -17.93 -9.42
N PRO A 65 2.04 -18.23 -8.18
CA PRO A 65 3.46 -18.29 -7.85
C PRO A 65 4.20 -19.38 -8.63
N ASP A 66 3.47 -20.42 -9.03
CA ASP A 66 3.92 -21.52 -9.87
C ASP A 66 2.90 -21.76 -11.01
N PRO A 67 3.32 -22.14 -12.24
CA PRO A 67 2.41 -22.45 -13.35
C PRO A 67 1.32 -23.48 -13.03
N ASP A 68 1.55 -24.38 -12.08
CA ASP A 68 0.61 -25.41 -11.65
C ASP A 68 -0.19 -25.03 -10.39
N ALA A 69 0.08 -23.87 -9.78
CA ALA A 69 -0.67 -23.39 -8.60
C ALA A 69 -2.08 -22.90 -8.95
N GLU A 70 -2.99 -22.91 -7.97
CA GLU A 70 -4.26 -22.20 -8.06
C GLU A 70 -4.04 -20.68 -8.06
N PRO A 71 -4.89 -19.89 -8.75
CA PRO A 71 -4.80 -18.44 -8.70
C PRO A 71 -5.10 -17.93 -7.28
N VAL A 72 -4.29 -16.98 -6.84
CA VAL A 72 -4.53 -16.23 -5.59
C VAL A 72 -4.77 -14.77 -5.91
N TYR A 73 -5.60 -14.12 -5.10
CA TYR A 73 -6.07 -12.75 -5.32
C TYR A 73 -5.42 -11.85 -4.26
N PRO A 74 -4.46 -11.00 -4.64
CA PRO A 74 -3.71 -10.19 -3.69
C PRO A 74 -4.62 -9.22 -2.93
N LEU A 75 -4.56 -9.26 -1.60
CA LEU A 75 -5.30 -8.36 -0.73
C LEU A 75 -4.32 -7.50 0.08
N LEU A 76 -4.49 -6.18 0.01
CA LEU A 76 -3.77 -5.24 0.87
C LEU A 76 -4.54 -5.07 2.17
N CYS A 77 -3.90 -5.35 3.30
CA CYS A 77 -4.48 -5.17 4.62
C CYS A 77 -3.51 -4.43 5.54
N PHE A 78 -4.05 -3.76 6.56
CA PHE A 78 -3.27 -3.06 7.58
C PHE A 78 -3.63 -3.61 8.96
N SER A 79 -2.62 -3.93 9.78
CA SER A 79 -2.83 -4.35 11.16
C SER A 79 -2.40 -3.24 12.12
N ARG A 80 -3.10 -3.08 13.25
CA ARG A 80 -2.65 -2.16 14.32
C ARG A 80 -1.39 -2.64 15.05
N ARG A 81 -1.07 -3.91 14.90
CA ARG A 81 0.07 -4.57 15.55
C ARG A 81 1.06 -5.03 14.50
N PHE A 82 2.34 -4.88 14.81
CA PHE A 82 3.41 -5.45 14.01
C PHE A 82 3.37 -6.98 14.10
N LEU A 83 3.33 -7.63 12.93
CA LEU A 83 3.46 -9.09 12.81
C LEU A 83 4.95 -9.43 12.71
N ASN A 84 5.59 -9.74 13.83
CA ASN A 84 6.92 -10.36 13.84
C ASN A 84 6.81 -11.89 13.62
N MET A 85 7.94 -12.60 13.53
CA MET A 85 7.95 -14.05 13.29
C MET A 85 7.29 -14.88 14.42
N ASP A 86 7.23 -14.34 15.64
CA ASP A 86 6.73 -15.03 16.82
C ASP A 86 5.27 -14.67 17.15
N THR A 87 4.72 -13.61 16.56
CA THR A 87 3.32 -13.21 16.72
C THR A 87 2.43 -14.16 15.94
N PRO A 88 1.54 -14.93 16.60
CA PRO A 88 0.58 -15.76 15.89
C PRO A 88 -0.39 -14.89 15.09
N ILE A 89 -0.69 -15.29 13.85
CA ILE A 89 -1.60 -14.54 12.96
C ILE A 89 -2.97 -14.37 13.61
N GLU A 90 -3.41 -15.35 14.41
CA GLU A 90 -4.70 -15.34 15.10
C GLU A 90 -4.80 -14.27 16.18
N GLU A 91 -3.68 -13.67 16.60
CA GLU A 91 -3.58 -12.69 17.68
C GLU A 91 -3.30 -11.26 17.20
N LEU A 92 -3.46 -10.97 15.91
CA LEU A 92 -3.27 -9.63 15.34
C LEU A 92 -4.32 -8.60 15.78
N GLY A 93 -5.48 -9.07 16.26
CA GLY A 93 -6.61 -8.20 16.60
C GLY A 93 -7.28 -7.66 15.34
N GLU A 94 -7.55 -6.35 15.28
CA GLU A 94 -8.18 -5.73 14.11
C GLU A 94 -7.21 -5.62 12.93
N VAL A 95 -7.63 -6.16 11.79
CA VAL A 95 -6.95 -6.05 10.50
C VAL A 95 -7.90 -5.36 9.53
N PHE A 96 -7.53 -4.16 9.10
CA PHE A 96 -8.27 -3.38 8.12
C PHE A 96 -8.05 -3.96 6.74
N ALA A 97 -9.13 -4.38 6.12
CA ALA A 97 -9.18 -4.89 4.77
C ALA A 97 -10.03 -3.93 3.90
N PRO A 98 -9.90 -3.97 2.57
CA PRO A 98 -10.61 -3.06 1.68
C PRO A 98 -12.11 -3.06 1.93
N SER A 99 -12.68 -1.86 2.05
CA SER A 99 -14.12 -1.64 2.05
C SER A 99 -14.72 -2.09 0.72
N GLU A 100 -16.05 -2.17 0.63
CA GLU A 100 -16.72 -2.49 -0.65
C GLU A 100 -16.68 -1.33 -1.66
N SER A 101 -16.43 -0.11 -1.19
CA SER A 101 -16.34 1.11 -2.00
C SER A 101 -14.93 1.40 -2.51
N PHE A 102 -13.89 0.81 -1.91
CA PHE A 102 -12.51 1.15 -2.23
C PHE A 102 -12.06 0.49 -3.55
N SER A 103 -11.52 1.29 -4.47
CA SER A 103 -10.78 0.83 -5.65
C SER A 103 -9.36 1.38 -5.63
N PHE A 104 -8.37 0.50 -5.57
CA PHE A 104 -6.96 0.91 -5.55
C PHE A 104 -6.60 1.64 -6.85
N ALA A 105 -7.12 1.20 -7.99
CA ALA A 105 -6.84 1.82 -9.29
C ALA A 105 -7.43 3.23 -9.44
N GLU A 106 -8.61 3.50 -8.86
CA GLU A 106 -9.26 4.82 -8.96
C GLU A 106 -8.52 5.91 -8.18
N TYR A 107 -7.92 5.54 -7.03
CA TYR A 107 -7.12 6.47 -6.21
C TYR A 107 -5.74 6.79 -6.81
N ALA A 108 -5.21 5.94 -7.70
CA ALA A 108 -3.83 6.02 -8.20
C ALA A 108 -3.46 7.38 -8.82
N SER A 109 -4.25 7.88 -9.78
CA SER A 109 -3.94 9.17 -10.44
C SER A 109 -4.09 10.36 -9.49
N GLY A 110 -5.04 10.29 -8.55
CA GLY A 110 -5.25 11.33 -7.54
C GLY A 110 -4.05 11.45 -6.60
N ASN A 111 -3.57 10.31 -6.09
CA ASN A 111 -2.42 10.27 -5.17
C ASN A 111 -1.11 10.65 -5.87
N VAL A 112 -0.93 10.31 -7.14
CA VAL A 112 0.24 10.80 -7.92
C VAL A 112 0.18 12.31 -8.12
N TYR A 113 -1.00 12.86 -8.42
CA TYR A 113 -1.15 14.31 -8.52
C TYR A 113 -0.79 14.99 -7.18
N HIS A 114 -1.34 14.49 -6.08
CA HIS A 114 -1.06 14.98 -4.73
C HIS A 114 0.45 15.02 -4.43
N VAL A 115 1.17 13.91 -4.59
CA VAL A 115 2.61 13.85 -4.27
C VAL A 115 3.48 14.77 -5.14
N PHE A 116 3.14 14.98 -6.41
CA PHE A 116 3.97 15.77 -7.32
C PHE A 116 3.64 17.27 -7.36
N GLU A 117 2.41 17.65 -6.99
CA GLU A 117 1.89 19.00 -7.21
C GLU A 117 1.42 19.71 -5.92
N GLU A 118 1.24 18.99 -4.80
CA GLU A 118 0.81 19.57 -3.51
C GLU A 118 1.98 19.81 -2.54
N ASP A 119 1.65 20.26 -1.32
CA ASP A 119 2.61 20.74 -0.33
C ASP A 119 3.60 19.63 0.07
N PRO A 120 4.92 19.81 -0.16
CA PRO A 120 5.91 18.82 0.24
C PRO A 120 5.99 18.59 1.75
N ASP A 121 5.33 19.40 2.58
CA ASP A 121 5.22 19.20 4.02
C ASP A 121 4.07 18.26 4.43
N ASP A 122 3.17 17.88 3.52
CA ASP A 122 2.06 16.92 3.75
C ASP A 122 2.51 15.47 3.54
N LYS A 123 3.57 15.07 4.25
CA LYS A 123 4.16 13.72 4.11
C LYS A 123 3.54 12.74 5.07
N VAL A 124 3.35 11.51 4.58
CA VAL A 124 2.98 10.37 5.41
C VAL A 124 4.13 10.05 6.37
N GLU A 125 3.87 10.12 7.67
CA GLU A 125 4.83 9.72 8.69
C GLU A 125 5.09 8.21 8.60
N THR A 126 6.36 7.81 8.61
CA THR A 126 6.77 6.41 8.63
C THR A 126 7.84 6.18 9.70
N GLY A 127 7.92 4.94 10.19
CA GLY A 127 8.88 4.53 11.20
C GLY A 127 9.19 3.04 11.11
N VAL A 128 10.21 2.62 11.85
CA VAL A 128 10.55 1.21 12.04
C VAL A 128 10.16 0.81 13.47
N VAL A 129 9.69 -0.42 13.65
CA VAL A 129 9.41 -0.95 14.99
C VAL A 129 10.74 -1.18 15.69
N GLU A 130 10.97 -0.50 16.80
CA GLU A 130 12.11 -0.76 17.68
C GLU A 130 11.84 -2.08 18.44
N GLU A 131 12.74 -3.07 18.32
CA GLU A 131 12.68 -4.26 19.15
C GLU A 131 12.99 -3.86 20.59
N GLU A 132 12.04 -4.06 21.52
CA GLU A 132 12.34 -3.97 22.96
C GLU A 132 13.30 -5.11 23.31
N GLU A 133 14.56 -4.78 23.70
CA GLU A 133 15.55 -5.73 24.24
C GLU A 133 15.09 -6.43 25.53
#